data_AF-A0A351SHR0-F1
#
_entry.id   AF-A0A351SHR0-F1
#
_cell.length_a   1.000
_cell.length_b   1.000
_cell.length_c   1.000
_cell.angle_alpha   90.00
_cell.angle_beta   90.00
_cell.angle_gamma   90.00
#
_symmetry.space_group_name_H-M   'P 1'
#
loop_
_entity.id
_entity.type
_entity.pdbx_description
1 polymer ?
#
loop_
_entity_poly.entity_id
_entity_poly.type
_entity_poly.pdbx_seq_one_letter_code
_entity_poly.pdbx_strand_id
1 'polypeptide(L)'
;MVEVRWHQQEANDVLKALDSSSEGLSQKRAEQRLQAQGPNALPNPSEHSLASIVIGQFTDVLILVLLAAALISGFIGDLTDTVAILVIVLFNAIIGSVQGYRAERAVAALKKMAEPSARALRDGALITVPTTALVPGDIVAIDVGNSIPADLRLLETEDLQINESTLTGESQPVSKQSSPLGEPQLPLGDINNCAFKGSHCLTVS
;
A
#
# COMPACT_ATOMS: atom_id res chain seq x y z
N MET A 1 -2.06 9.74 23.58
CA MET A 1 -0.92 10.12 22.73
C MET A 1 -1.17 11.54 22.28
N VAL A 2 -0.26 12.47 22.56
CA VAL A 2 -0.39 13.84 22.07
C VAL A 2 -0.26 13.75 20.54
N GLU A 3 -1.35 14.03 19.83
CA GLU A 3 -1.38 14.09 18.38
C GLU A 3 -0.42 15.21 17.96
N VAL A 4 0.76 14.84 17.46
CA VAL A 4 1.77 15.83 17.08
C VAL A 4 1.24 16.58 15.86
N ARG A 5 0.91 17.86 16.05
CA ARG A 5 0.38 18.72 14.99
C ARG A 5 1.52 19.27 14.14
N TRP A 6 1.99 18.45 13.22
CA TRP A 6 3.09 18.79 12.30
C TRP A 6 2.84 20.08 11.50
N HIS A 7 1.57 20.38 11.18
CA HIS A 7 1.17 21.58 10.45
C HIS A 7 1.43 22.89 11.23
N GLN A 8 1.57 22.86 12.55
CA GLN A 8 1.82 24.07 13.35
C GLN A 8 3.30 24.37 13.56
N GLN A 9 4.17 23.43 13.20
CA GLN A 9 5.60 23.53 13.49
C GLN A 9 6.36 24.12 12.31
N GLU A 10 7.39 24.90 12.65
CA GLU A 10 8.40 25.35 11.70
C GLU A 10 9.20 24.16 11.17
N ALA A 11 9.68 24.26 9.93
CA ALA A 11 10.43 23.18 9.27
C ALA A 11 11.61 22.67 10.13
N ASN A 12 12.35 23.59 10.76
CA ASN A 12 13.47 23.25 11.64
C ASN A 12 13.07 22.50 12.92
N ASP A 13 11.89 22.80 13.46
CA ASP A 13 11.40 22.14 14.68
C ASP A 13 10.90 20.73 14.37
N VAL A 14 10.30 20.54 13.19
CA VAL A 14 9.91 19.21 12.68
C VAL A 14 11.13 18.32 12.50
N LEU A 15 12.20 18.84 11.88
CA LEU A 15 13.45 18.09 11.70
C LEU A 15 14.05 17.69 13.06
N LYS A 16 14.09 18.59 14.03
CA LYS A 16 14.55 18.28 15.39
C LYS A 16 13.68 17.25 16.09
N ALA A 17 12.35 17.40 16.01
CA ALA A 17 11.40 16.49 16.64
C ALA A 17 11.50 15.07 16.05
N LEU A 18 11.81 14.96 14.76
CA LEU A 18 12.04 13.70 14.07
C LEU A 18 13.50 13.24 14.12
N ASP A 19 14.39 13.90 14.87
CA ASP A 19 15.82 13.58 14.96
C ASP A 19 16.44 13.38 13.56
N SER A 20 16.16 14.36 12.68
CA SER A 20 16.63 14.45 11.30
C SER A 20 17.38 15.78 11.07
N SER A 21 17.95 15.96 9.88
CA SER A 21 18.75 17.13 9.51
C SER A 21 18.37 17.63 8.13
N SER A 22 18.77 18.86 7.78
CA SER A 22 18.59 19.41 6.42
C SER A 22 19.32 18.60 5.33
N GLU A 23 20.32 17.80 5.70
CA GLU A 23 21.04 16.88 4.80
C GLU A 23 20.39 15.49 4.73
N GLY A 24 19.22 15.33 5.37
CA GLY A 24 18.50 14.06 5.45
C GLY A 24 19.02 13.15 6.56
N LEU A 25 18.56 11.89 6.52
CA LEU A 25 19.00 10.84 7.45
C LEU A 25 20.23 10.11 6.91
N SER A 26 21.04 9.52 7.79
CA SER A 26 22.01 8.53 7.31
C SER A 26 21.32 7.24 6.90
N GLN A 27 21.88 6.52 5.92
CA GLN A 27 21.35 5.23 5.49
C GLN A 27 21.20 4.25 6.67
N LYS A 28 22.19 4.22 7.57
CA LYS A 28 22.16 3.39 8.79
C LYS A 28 21.02 3.76 9.73
N ARG A 29 20.72 5.06 9.91
CA ARG A 29 19.63 5.51 10.79
C ARG A 29 18.28 5.16 10.18
N ALA A 30 18.13 5.30 8.86
CA ALA A 30 16.92 4.92 8.16
C ALA A 30 16.64 3.40 8.29
N GLU A 31 17.66 2.56 8.11
CA GLU A 31 17.55 1.10 8.30
C GLU A 31 17.16 0.72 9.73
N GLN A 32 17.74 1.35 10.74
CA GLN A 32 17.38 1.13 12.14
C GLN A 32 15.92 1.48 12.42
N ARG A 33 15.43 2.61 11.88
CA ARG A 33 14.02 3.00 12.02
C ARG A 33 13.09 2.05 11.30
N LEU A 34 13.48 1.59 10.11
CA LEU A 34 12.70 0.64 9.32
C LEU A 34 12.52 -0.69 10.07
N GLN A 35 13.58 -1.17 10.74
CA GLN A 35 13.51 -2.36 11.58
C GLN A 35 12.64 -2.15 12.83
N ALA A 36 12.67 -0.96 13.43
CA ALA A 36 11.93 -0.67 14.65
C ALA A 36 10.44 -0.36 14.43
N GLN A 37 10.10 0.29 13.31
CA GLN A 37 8.75 0.81 13.03
C GLN A 37 8.02 0.01 11.95
N GLY A 38 8.74 -0.81 11.19
CA GLY A 38 8.20 -1.56 10.07
C GLY A 38 8.13 -0.74 8.78
N PRO A 39 7.76 -1.38 7.66
CA PRO A 39 7.68 -0.75 6.35
C PRO A 39 6.52 0.24 6.24
N ASN A 40 6.68 1.27 5.40
CA ASN A 40 5.61 2.20 5.00
C ASN A 40 4.64 1.53 4.01
N ALA A 41 3.95 0.50 4.49
CA ALA A 41 2.93 -0.23 3.74
C ALA A 41 1.64 -0.27 4.55
N LEU A 42 0.51 -0.15 3.85
CA LEU A 42 -0.77 -0.49 4.47
C LEU A 42 -0.82 -2.01 4.65
N PRO A 43 -1.46 -2.52 5.72
CA PRO A 43 -1.67 -3.96 5.89
C PRO A 43 -2.36 -4.49 4.63
N ASN A 44 -1.66 -5.37 3.90
CA ASN A 44 -2.25 -6.01 2.72
C ASN A 44 -3.35 -6.95 3.23
N PRO A 45 -4.59 -6.92 2.69
CA PRO A 45 -5.53 -8.01 2.96
C PRO A 45 -4.83 -9.32 2.59
N SER A 46 -4.79 -10.25 3.54
CA SER A 46 -3.97 -11.47 3.53
C SER A 46 -3.90 -12.10 2.14
N GLU A 47 -2.67 -12.36 1.67
CA GLU A 47 -2.46 -13.25 0.52
C GLU A 47 -3.21 -14.56 0.80
N HIS A 48 -4.08 -14.99 -0.13
CA HIS A 48 -4.84 -16.21 0.07
C HIS A 48 -3.85 -17.38 0.21
N SER A 49 -3.85 -18.00 1.39
CA SER A 49 -3.11 -19.24 1.60
C SER A 49 -3.59 -20.31 0.60
N LEU A 50 -2.70 -21.24 0.22
CA LEU A 50 -3.08 -22.41 -0.59
C LEU A 50 -4.29 -23.15 0.00
N ALA A 51 -4.39 -23.22 1.33
CA ALA A 51 -5.55 -23.81 2.02
C ALA A 51 -6.85 -23.02 1.75
N SER A 52 -6.82 -21.69 1.77
CA SER A 52 -7.99 -20.87 1.44
C SER A 52 -8.41 -20.99 -0.03
N ILE A 53 -7.47 -21.15 -0.96
CA ILE A 53 -7.77 -21.39 -2.38
C ILE A 53 -8.47 -22.75 -2.55
N VAL A 54 -7.95 -23.78 -1.87
CA VAL A 54 -8.54 -25.13 -1.89
C VAL A 54 -9.92 -25.12 -1.24
N ILE A 55 -10.09 -24.49 -0.08
CA ILE A 55 -11.41 -24.37 0.59
C ILE A 55 -12.41 -23.63 -0.29
N GLY A 56 -11.98 -22.58 -0.99
CA GLY A 56 -12.82 -21.84 -1.94
C GLY A 56 -13.39 -22.70 -3.07
N GLN A 57 -12.66 -23.73 -3.51
CA GLN A 57 -13.16 -24.70 -4.52
C GLN A 57 -14.38 -25.47 -3.99
N PHE A 58 -14.43 -25.81 -2.71
CA PHE A 58 -15.58 -26.53 -2.13
C PHE A 58 -16.83 -25.65 -1.96
N THR A 59 -16.70 -24.34 -2.11
CA THR A 59 -17.82 -23.39 -2.14
C THR A 59 -18.32 -23.14 -3.56
N ASP A 60 -17.62 -23.63 -4.59
CA ASP A 60 -18.05 -23.51 -5.99
C ASP A 60 -19.33 -24.32 -6.22
N VAL A 61 -20.38 -23.64 -6.71
CA VAL A 61 -21.70 -24.23 -6.98
C VAL A 61 -21.60 -25.45 -7.88
N LEU A 62 -20.70 -25.44 -8.87
CA LEU A 62 -20.52 -26.57 -9.79
C LEU A 62 -19.92 -27.79 -9.07
N ILE A 63 -18.94 -27.58 -8.19
CA ILE A 63 -18.33 -28.66 -7.40
C ILE A 63 -19.33 -29.22 -6.39
N LEU A 64 -20.16 -28.37 -5.76
CA LEU A 64 -21.23 -28.80 -4.88
C LEU A 64 -22.26 -29.67 -5.59
N VAL A 65 -22.63 -29.32 -6.83
CA VAL A 65 -23.53 -30.14 -7.66
C VAL A 65 -22.90 -31.51 -7.97
N LEU A 66 -21.61 -31.56 -8.30
CA LEU A 66 -20.91 -32.82 -8.57
C LEU A 66 -20.79 -33.69 -7.31
N LEU A 67 -20.52 -33.09 -6.16
CA LEU A 67 -20.50 -33.80 -4.87
C LEU A 67 -21.87 -34.35 -4.51
N ALA A 68 -22.95 -33.59 -4.74
CA ALA A 68 -24.32 -34.06 -4.55
C ALA A 68 -24.65 -35.23 -5.48
N ALA A 69 -24.24 -35.18 -6.76
CA ALA A 69 -24.40 -36.28 -7.70
C ALA A 69 -23.63 -37.55 -7.27
N ALA A 70 -22.39 -37.39 -6.80
CA ALA A 70 -21.59 -38.49 -6.25
C ALA A 70 -22.26 -39.14 -5.04
N LEU A 71 -22.82 -38.34 -4.12
CA LEU A 71 -23.56 -38.85 -2.97
C LEU A 71 -24.81 -39.64 -3.40
N ILE A 72 -25.60 -39.11 -4.33
CA ILE A 72 -26.80 -39.79 -4.86
C ILE A 72 -26.43 -41.13 -5.51
N SER A 73 -25.39 -41.15 -6.35
CA SER A 73 -24.88 -42.37 -7.00
C SER A 73 -24.41 -43.41 -5.98
N GLY A 74 -23.71 -42.97 -4.93
CA GLY A 74 -23.23 -43.83 -3.85
C GLY A 74 -24.37 -44.45 -3.05
N PHE A 75 -25.45 -43.70 -2.80
CA PHE A 75 -26.67 -44.22 -2.17
C PHE A 75 -27.39 -45.26 -3.02
N ILE A 76 -27.32 -45.15 -4.34
CA ILE A 76 -27.91 -46.12 -5.29
C ILE A 76 -27.06 -47.41 -5.36
N GLY A 77 -25.83 -47.39 -4.85
CA GLY A 77 -24.93 -48.54 -4.81
C GLY A 77 -24.05 -48.68 -6.05
N ASP A 78 -24.03 -47.69 -6.94
CA ASP A 78 -23.13 -47.68 -8.10
C ASP A 78 -21.76 -47.13 -7.71
N LEU A 79 -20.91 -48.05 -7.25
CA LEU A 79 -19.52 -47.74 -6.89
C LEU A 79 -18.70 -47.24 -8.08
N THR A 80 -19.02 -47.65 -9.31
CA THR A 80 -18.22 -47.29 -10.49
C THR A 80 -18.41 -45.81 -10.81
N ASP A 81 -19.68 -45.39 -10.89
CA ASP A 81 -20.03 -44.00 -11.16
C ASP A 81 -19.61 -43.06 -10.02
N THR A 82 -19.80 -43.48 -8.77
CA THR A 82 -19.39 -42.71 -7.60
C THR A 82 -17.87 -42.44 -7.61
N VAL A 83 -17.07 -43.48 -7.86
CA VAL A 83 -15.60 -43.34 -7.93
C VAL A 83 -15.19 -42.48 -9.12
N ALA A 84 -15.83 -42.64 -10.28
CA ALA A 84 -15.55 -41.81 -11.46
C ALA A 84 -15.78 -40.31 -11.18
N ILE A 85 -16.91 -39.96 -10.55
CA ILE A 85 -17.22 -38.56 -10.20
C ILE A 85 -16.21 -38.01 -9.17
N LEU A 86 -15.88 -38.79 -8.12
CA LEU A 86 -14.90 -38.37 -7.12
C LEU A 86 -13.52 -38.10 -7.72
N VAL A 87 -13.08 -38.93 -8.67
CA VAL A 87 -11.81 -38.73 -9.39
C VAL A 87 -11.86 -37.43 -10.19
N ILE A 88 -12.95 -37.14 -10.90
CA ILE A 88 -13.11 -35.89 -11.67
C ILE A 88 -13.06 -34.67 -10.73
N VAL A 89 -13.78 -34.71 -9.61
CA VAL A 89 -13.77 -33.62 -8.61
C VAL A 89 -12.36 -33.40 -8.06
N LEU A 90 -11.64 -34.48 -7.75
CA LEU A 90 -10.26 -34.39 -7.25
C LEU A 90 -9.31 -33.77 -8.30
N PHE A 91 -9.40 -34.19 -9.56
CA PHE A 91 -8.61 -33.60 -10.64
C PHE A 91 -8.93 -32.11 -10.82
N ASN A 92 -10.20 -31.72 -10.82
CA ASN A 92 -10.61 -30.33 -10.92
C ASN A 92 -10.08 -29.50 -9.75
N ALA A 93 -10.15 -30.02 -8.52
CA ALA A 93 -9.62 -29.34 -7.33
C ALA A 93 -8.10 -29.10 -7.43
N ILE A 94 -7.34 -30.11 -7.89
CA ILE A 94 -5.89 -29.99 -8.07
C ILE A 94 -5.57 -28.96 -9.16
N ILE A 95 -6.19 -29.11 -10.34
CA ILE A 95 -5.97 -28.22 -11.48
C ILE A 95 -6.35 -26.79 -11.13
N GLY A 96 -7.52 -26.60 -10.52
CA GLY A 96 -8.03 -25.30 -10.10
C GLY A 96 -7.17 -24.63 -9.04
N SER A 97 -6.66 -25.38 -8.06
CA SER A 97 -5.75 -24.85 -7.04
C SER A 97 -4.41 -24.40 -7.64
N VAL A 98 -3.83 -25.18 -8.56
CA VAL A 98 -2.59 -24.81 -9.25
C VAL A 98 -2.79 -23.59 -10.15
N GLN A 99 -3.93 -23.51 -10.85
CA GLN A 99 -4.26 -22.35 -11.69
C GLN A 99 -4.46 -21.09 -10.85
N GLY A 100 -5.20 -21.19 -9.73
CA GLY A 100 -5.41 -20.09 -8.79
C GLY A 100 -4.09 -19.57 -8.23
N TYR A 101 -3.22 -20.47 -7.75
CA TYR A 101 -1.90 -20.10 -7.23
C TYR A 101 -1.01 -19.42 -8.29
N ARG A 102 -1.02 -19.91 -9.53
CA ARG A 102 -0.26 -19.30 -10.63
C ARG A 102 -0.80 -17.91 -10.99
N ALA A 103 -2.12 -17.74 -11.01
CA ALA A 103 -2.75 -16.45 -11.29
C ALA A 103 -2.39 -15.42 -10.21
N GLU A 104 -2.50 -15.79 -8.93
CA GLU A 104 -2.11 -14.91 -7.82
C GLU A 104 -0.63 -14.53 -7.88
N ARG A 105 0.27 -15.48 -8.16
CA ARG A 105 1.69 -15.17 -8.33
C ARG A 105 1.97 -14.22 -9.49
N ALA A 106 1.25 -14.36 -10.61
CA ALA A 106 1.39 -13.45 -11.74
C ALA A 106 0.98 -12.03 -11.35
N VAL A 107 -0.16 -11.88 -10.65
CA VAL A 107 -0.61 -10.59 -10.12
C VAL A 107 0.38 -10.00 -9.11
N ALA A 108 0.92 -10.82 -8.20
CA ALA A 108 1.91 -10.38 -7.22
C ALA A 108 3.21 -9.91 -7.89
N ALA A 109 3.68 -10.61 -8.92
CA ALA A 109 4.84 -10.20 -9.69
C ALA A 109 4.62 -8.87 -10.42
N LEU A 110 3.45 -8.69 -11.03
CA LEU A 110 3.07 -7.41 -11.66
C LEU A 110 3.04 -6.27 -10.65
N LYS A 111 2.46 -6.50 -9.46
CA LYS A 111 2.46 -5.51 -8.37
C LYS A 111 3.88 -5.13 -7.93
N LYS A 112 4.79 -6.10 -7.85
CA LYS A 112 6.19 -5.85 -7.47
C LYS A 112 6.96 -5.07 -8.55
N MET A 113 6.66 -5.27 -9.83
CA MET A 113 7.26 -4.49 -10.92
C MET A 113 6.77 -3.03 -10.94
N ALA A 114 5.55 -2.80 -10.46
CA ALA A 114 4.96 -1.48 -10.31
C ALA A 114 5.11 -0.93 -8.88
N GLU A 115 6.05 -1.45 -8.08
CA GLU A 115 6.25 -0.98 -6.71
C GLU A 115 6.67 0.49 -6.75
N PRO A 116 5.88 1.41 -6.16
CA PRO A 116 6.18 2.83 -6.21
C PRO A 116 7.50 3.10 -5.49
N SER A 117 8.31 3.96 -6.10
CA SER A 117 9.57 4.45 -5.53
C SER A 117 9.47 5.92 -5.20
N ALA A 118 10.25 6.36 -4.22
CA ALA A 118 10.39 7.76 -3.83
C ALA A 118 11.87 8.18 -3.85
N ARG A 119 12.14 9.47 -4.05
CA ARG A 119 13.49 10.04 -3.93
C ARG A 119 13.68 10.58 -2.53
N ALA A 120 14.50 9.92 -1.72
CA ALA A 120 14.82 10.35 -0.36
C ALA A 120 16.24 10.94 -0.30
N LEU A 121 16.42 12.00 0.46
CA LEU A 121 17.73 12.56 0.78
C LEU A 121 18.32 11.76 1.94
N ARG A 122 19.37 10.98 1.65
CA ARG A 122 20.10 10.20 2.66
C ARG A 122 21.61 10.34 2.47
N ASP A 123 22.33 10.45 3.59
CA ASP A 123 23.78 10.73 3.60
C ASP A 123 24.15 11.93 2.71
N GLY A 124 23.30 12.97 2.68
CA GLY A 124 23.50 14.18 1.87
C GLY A 124 23.24 14.02 0.37
N ALA A 125 22.80 12.86 -0.11
CA ALA A 125 22.53 12.59 -1.52
C ALA A 125 21.08 12.15 -1.76
N LEU A 126 20.47 12.61 -2.85
CA LEU A 126 19.17 12.12 -3.30
C LEU A 126 19.31 10.72 -3.89
N ILE A 127 18.66 9.74 -3.25
CA ILE A 127 18.64 8.34 -3.69
C ILE A 127 17.21 7.86 -3.91
N THR A 128 17.03 6.98 -4.88
CA THR A 128 15.74 6.32 -5.12
C THR A 128 15.59 5.13 -4.20
N VAL A 129 14.54 5.12 -3.38
CA VAL A 129 14.21 4.03 -2.46
C VAL A 129 12.78 3.55 -2.73
N PRO A 130 12.46 2.27 -2.46
CA PRO A 130 11.08 1.82 -2.44
C PRO A 130 10.27 2.65 -1.44
N THR A 131 9.02 2.99 -1.78
CA THR A 131 8.13 3.75 -0.88
C THR A 131 7.93 3.02 0.45
N THR A 132 7.98 1.69 0.44
CA THR A 132 7.91 0.81 1.62
C THR A 132 9.10 0.95 2.57
N ALA A 133 10.24 1.46 2.09
CA ALA A 133 11.46 1.67 2.87
C ALA A 133 11.60 3.10 3.43
N LEU A 134 10.61 3.97 3.19
CA LEU A 134 10.54 5.29 3.81
C LEU A 134 10.22 5.17 5.30
N VAL A 135 10.85 6.02 6.10
CA VAL A 135 10.64 6.10 7.54
C VAL A 135 10.36 7.54 7.98
N PRO A 136 9.65 7.75 9.10
CA PRO A 136 9.49 9.07 9.68
C PRO A 136 10.85 9.75 9.86
N GLY A 137 10.98 10.99 9.40
CA GLY A 137 12.22 11.77 9.41
C GLY A 137 13.02 11.73 8.11
N ASP A 138 12.70 10.86 7.15
CA ASP A 138 13.23 10.98 5.79
C ASP A 138 12.81 12.32 5.18
N ILE A 139 13.75 12.99 4.51
CA ILE A 139 13.45 14.10 3.61
C ILE A 139 13.21 13.51 2.23
N VAL A 140 12.07 13.83 1.62
CA VAL A 140 11.65 13.25 0.34
C VAL A 140 11.45 14.37 -0.66
N ALA A 141 12.00 14.21 -1.87
CA ALA A 141 11.72 15.09 -2.99
C ALA A 141 10.41 14.67 -3.68
N ILE A 142 9.52 15.63 -3.90
CA ILE A 142 8.26 15.42 -4.63
C ILE A 142 8.51 15.74 -6.10
N ASP A 143 8.13 14.81 -6.98
CA ASP A 143 8.25 14.95 -8.43
C ASP A 143 6.88 15.17 -9.07
N VAL A 144 6.83 16.00 -10.11
CA VAL A 144 5.63 16.23 -10.91
C VAL A 144 5.09 14.91 -11.45
N GLY A 145 3.77 14.70 -11.34
CA GLY A 145 3.08 13.54 -11.88
C GLY A 145 3.14 12.30 -10.99
N ASN A 146 3.98 12.30 -9.94
CA ASN A 146 4.07 11.19 -9.01
C ASN A 146 3.03 11.30 -7.90
N SER A 147 2.65 10.14 -7.35
CA SER A 147 1.83 10.07 -6.15
C SER A 147 2.69 10.38 -4.92
N ILE A 148 2.09 11.03 -3.93
CA ILE A 148 2.74 11.33 -2.66
C ILE A 148 2.94 10.02 -1.86
N PRO A 149 4.19 9.67 -1.49
CA PRO A 149 4.54 8.33 -1.01
C PRO A 149 4.21 8.07 0.47
N ALA A 150 4.08 9.12 1.28
CA ALA A 150 3.77 9.09 2.71
C ALA A 150 3.07 10.40 3.10
N ASP A 151 2.60 10.52 4.34
CA ASP A 151 2.19 11.84 4.84
C ASP A 151 3.43 12.69 5.11
N LEU A 152 3.51 13.84 4.46
CA LEU A 152 4.68 14.72 4.46
C LEU A 152 4.33 16.08 5.04
N ARG A 153 5.27 16.64 5.80
CA ARG A 153 5.29 18.05 6.16
C ARG A 153 6.22 18.77 5.17
N LEU A 154 5.70 19.79 4.48
CA LEU A 154 6.44 20.47 3.42
C LEU A 154 7.52 21.40 4.00
N LEU A 155 8.78 21.09 3.75
CA LEU A 155 9.90 21.90 4.23
C LEU A 155 10.15 23.10 3.31
N GLU A 156 10.15 22.85 2.00
CA GLU A 156 10.38 23.84 0.94
C GLU A 156 9.45 23.53 -0.22
N THR A 157 8.94 24.56 -0.89
CA THR A 157 8.00 24.41 -2.01
C THR A 157 7.96 25.67 -2.87
N GLU A 158 7.88 25.49 -4.18
CA GLU A 158 7.66 26.53 -5.18
C GLU A 158 6.50 26.11 -6.09
N ASP A 159 5.40 26.87 -6.09
CA ASP A 159 4.19 26.63 -6.90
C ASP A 159 3.66 25.18 -6.91
N LEU A 160 3.83 24.46 -5.80
CA LEU A 160 3.37 23.07 -5.66
C LEU A 160 1.85 23.01 -5.66
N GLN A 161 1.31 22.24 -6.60
CA GLN A 161 -0.11 21.91 -6.64
C GLN A 161 -0.30 20.42 -6.48
N ILE A 162 -1.20 20.04 -5.57
CA ILE A 162 -1.55 18.65 -5.30
C ILE A 162 -3.05 18.45 -5.53
N ASN A 163 -3.38 17.36 -6.23
CA ASN A 163 -4.74 16.87 -6.32
C ASN A 163 -5.04 15.94 -5.14
N GLU A 164 -5.94 16.37 -4.26
CA GLU A 164 -6.34 15.65 -3.04
C GLU A 164 -7.72 15.00 -3.16
N SER A 165 -8.22 14.79 -4.38
CA SER A 165 -9.52 14.14 -4.64
C SER A 165 -9.67 12.76 -3.99
N THR A 166 -8.57 12.03 -3.78
CA THR A 166 -8.57 10.75 -3.08
C THR A 166 -8.91 10.88 -1.59
N LEU A 167 -8.71 12.07 -1.00
CA LEU A 167 -8.91 12.34 0.42
C LEU A 167 -10.15 13.21 0.69
N THR A 168 -10.37 14.24 -0.13
CA THR A 168 -11.46 15.23 0.06
C THR A 168 -12.66 14.98 -0.86
N GLY A 169 -12.49 14.20 -1.93
CA GLY A 169 -13.48 14.06 -3.00
C GLY A 169 -13.53 15.25 -3.97
N GLU A 170 -12.75 16.30 -3.72
CA GLU A 170 -12.71 17.50 -4.56
C GLU A 170 -11.56 17.37 -5.58
N SER A 171 -11.87 17.54 -6.86
CA SER A 171 -10.89 17.40 -7.95
C SER A 171 -10.08 18.68 -8.23
N GLN A 172 -10.36 19.77 -7.52
CA GLN A 172 -9.64 21.02 -7.72
C GLN A 172 -8.22 20.92 -7.12
N PRO A 173 -7.19 21.36 -7.86
CA PRO A 173 -5.84 21.42 -7.32
C PRO A 173 -5.75 22.33 -6.10
N VAL A 174 -5.05 21.88 -5.07
CA VAL A 174 -4.77 22.68 -3.87
C VAL A 174 -3.33 23.19 -3.94
N SER A 175 -3.15 24.51 -3.87
CA SER A 175 -1.84 25.14 -3.75
C SER A 175 -1.27 24.92 -2.35
N LYS A 176 -0.02 24.48 -2.29
CA LYS A 176 0.66 24.13 -1.05
C LYS A 176 1.72 25.17 -0.65
N GLN A 177 2.02 25.25 0.66
CA GLN A 177 3.03 26.16 1.23
C GLN A 177 3.88 25.47 2.30
N SER A 178 5.04 26.02 2.67
CA SER A 178 5.90 25.44 3.72
C SER A 178 5.74 26.09 5.09
N SER A 179 5.15 27.28 5.18
CA SER A 179 4.97 28.02 6.45
C SER A 179 4.08 27.27 7.45
N PRO A 180 4.31 27.42 8.78
CA PRO A 180 3.44 26.85 9.79
C PRO A 180 2.05 27.51 9.76
N LEU A 181 1.04 26.72 10.12
CA LEU A 181 -0.35 27.18 10.25
C LEU A 181 -0.64 27.47 11.73
N GLY A 182 -1.16 28.66 12.01
CA GLY A 182 -1.43 29.11 13.39
C GLY A 182 -2.68 28.48 14.02
N GLU A 183 -3.59 27.94 13.22
CA GLU A 183 -4.87 27.44 13.71
C GLU A 183 -4.75 26.00 14.27
N PRO A 184 -5.35 25.71 15.45
CA PRO A 184 -5.24 24.41 16.11
C PRO A 184 -6.12 23.31 15.53
N GLN A 185 -7.20 23.66 14.84
CA GLN A 185 -8.15 22.71 14.27
C GLN A 185 -8.57 23.22 12.90
N LEU A 186 -7.85 22.75 11.89
CA LEU A 186 -8.19 22.95 10.50
C LEU A 186 -8.82 21.67 9.94
N PRO A 187 -9.88 21.78 9.10
CA PRO A 187 -10.29 20.70 8.22
C PRO A 187 -9.10 20.17 7.41
N LEU A 188 -9.09 18.89 7.07
CA LEU A 188 -7.99 18.26 6.32
C LEU A 188 -7.65 19.00 5.01
N GLY A 189 -8.67 19.49 4.30
CA GLY A 189 -8.48 20.25 3.05
C GLY A 189 -7.80 21.61 3.23
N ASP A 190 -7.88 22.19 4.42
CA ASP A 190 -7.27 23.50 4.73
C ASP A 190 -5.81 23.37 5.21
N ILE A 191 -5.34 22.13 5.44
CA ILE A 191 -3.94 21.85 5.82
C ILE A 191 -3.08 21.86 4.55
N ASN A 192 -2.79 23.06 4.06
CA ASN A 192 -2.04 23.29 2.83
C ASN A 192 -0.51 23.22 3.00
N ASN A 193 -0.01 22.96 4.21
CA ASN A 193 1.43 22.79 4.47
C ASN A 193 1.88 21.35 4.71
N CYS A 194 0.95 20.42 4.49
CA CYS A 194 1.20 18.99 4.43
C CYS A 194 0.75 18.44 3.07
N ALA A 195 1.35 17.32 2.69
CA ALA A 195 0.94 16.50 1.56
C ALA A 195 0.61 15.09 2.06
N PHE A 196 -0.51 14.52 1.62
CA PHE A 196 -1.03 13.27 2.16
C PHE A 196 -0.79 12.09 1.22
N LYS A 197 -0.50 10.91 1.78
CA LYS A 197 -0.24 9.69 1.02
C LYS A 197 -1.39 9.38 0.05
N GLY A 198 -1.07 9.09 -1.20
CA GLY A 198 -2.07 8.75 -2.23
C GLY A 198 -2.74 9.92 -2.93
N SER A 199 -2.37 11.16 -2.59
CA SER A 199 -2.62 12.34 -3.43
C SER A 199 -1.63 12.39 -4.59
N HIS A 200 -1.89 13.23 -5.60
CA HIS A 200 -1.05 13.33 -6.81
C HIS A 200 -0.47 14.74 -6.99
N CYS A 201 0.84 14.82 -7.20
CA CYS A 201 1.50 16.08 -7.54
C CYS A 201 1.21 16.44 -9.01
N LEU A 202 0.70 17.66 -9.25
CA LEU A 202 0.36 18.15 -10.59
C LEU A 202 1.44 19.06 -11.16
N THR A 203 2.04 19.91 -10.32
CA THR A 203 3.09 20.85 -10.70
C THR A 203 4.07 21.04 -9.55
N VAL A 204 5.35 21.17 -9.91
CA VAL A 204 6.43 21.73 -9.10
C VAL A 204 7.28 22.49 -10.10
N SER A 205 7.52 23.78 -9.86
CA SER A 205 8.43 24.60 -10.68
C SER A 205 9.78 24.70 -9.99
#